data_AF-A0A932TVN2-F1
#
_entry.id   AF-A0A932TVN2-F1
#
_cell.length_a   1.000
_cell.length_b   1.000
_cell.length_c   1.000
_cell.angle_alpha   90.00
_cell.angle_beta   90.00
_cell.angle_gamma   90.00
#
_symmetry.space_group_name_H-M   'P 1'
#
loop_
_entity.id
_entity.type
_entity.pdbx_description
1 polymer ?
#
loop_
_entity_poly.entity_id
_entity_poly.type
_entity_poly.pdbx_seq_one_letter_code
_entity_poly.pdbx_strand_id
1 'polypeptide(L)' 'MRIPASLVVNLVAHGMSPREIIADHPDLEPEDTQQCLEHAAWLARDRVYA' A
#
# COMPACT_ATOMS: atom_id res chain seq x y z
N MET A 1 -4.91 14.13 3.33
CA MET A 1 -5.84 13.40 2.43
C MET A 1 -5.96 11.95 2.89
N ARG A 2 -7.00 11.20 2.46
CA ARG A 2 -7.02 9.73 2.61
C ARG A 2 -6.71 9.10 1.26
N ILE A 3 -5.51 8.60 1.08
CA ILE A 3 -5.18 7.72 -0.04
C ILE A 3 -5.60 6.30 0.36
N PRO A 4 -6.39 5.59 -0.45
CA PRO A 4 -6.80 4.23 -0.11
C PRO A 4 -5.62 3.27 -0.25
N ALA A 5 -5.43 2.37 0.72
CA ALA A 5 -4.37 1.35 0.68
C ALA A 5 -4.43 0.49 -0.60
N SER A 6 -5.61 0.31 -1.19
CA SER A 6 -5.78 -0.39 -2.47
C SER A 6 -5.06 0.28 -3.64
N LEU A 7 -4.90 1.62 -3.63
CA LEU A 7 -4.14 2.33 -4.66
C LEU A 7 -2.66 1.95 -4.56
N VAL A 8 -2.07 2.04 -3.36
CA VAL A 8 -0.67 1.70 -3.12
C VAL A 8 -0.38 0.26 -3.55
N VAL A 9 -1.25 -0.68 -3.18
CA VAL A 9 -1.15 -2.08 -3.61
C VAL A 9 -1.21 -2.22 -5.13
N ASN A 10 -2.10 -1.47 -5.80
CA ASN A 10 -2.21 -1.49 -7.26
C ASN A 10 -0.93 -0.96 -7.94
N LEU A 11 -0.36 0.13 -7.46
CA LEU A 11 0.87 0.71 -8.03
C LEU A 11 2.06 -0.24 -7.85
N VAL A 12 2.22 -0.82 -6.66
CA VAL A 12 3.25 -1.85 -6.41
C VAL A 12 3.04 -3.07 -7.29
N ALA A 13 1.80 -3.51 -7.52
CA ALA A 13 1.49 -4.62 -8.42
C ALA A 13 1.84 -4.31 -9.89
N HIS A 14 1.84 -3.03 -10.30
CA HIS A 14 2.32 -2.57 -11.60
C HIS A 14 3.85 -2.36 -11.66
N GLY A 15 4.57 -2.69 -10.58
CA GLY A 15 6.03 -2.65 -10.52
C GLY A 15 6.62 -1.31 -10.06
N MET A 16 5.81 -0.36 -9.61
CA MET A 16 6.33 0.88 -9.02
C MET A 16 7.02 0.62 -7.68
N SER A 17 8.17 1.25 -7.49
CA SER A 17 8.86 1.28 -6.21
C SER A 17 8.21 2.29 -5.25
N PRO A 18 8.37 2.12 -3.91
CA PRO A 18 7.87 3.08 -2.92
C PRO A 18 8.32 4.53 -3.18
N ARG A 19 9.55 4.71 -3.69
CA ARG A 19 10.08 6.05 -3.99
C ARG A 19 9.33 6.73 -5.14
N GLU A 20 9.00 5.97 -6.18
CA GLU A 20 8.23 6.48 -7.32
C GLU A 20 6.80 6.82 -6.89
N ILE A 21 6.19 5.97 -6.06
CA ILE A 21 4.84 6.21 -5.51
C ILE A 21 4.78 7.52 -4.72
N ILE A 22 5.78 7.78 -3.87
CA ILE A 22 5.85 9.03 -3.07
C ILE A 22 6.13 10.25 -3.97
N ALA A 23 6.92 10.08 -5.03
CA ALA A 23 7.18 11.16 -5.97
C ALA A 23 5.90 11.59 -6.73
N ASP A 24 5.07 10.62 -7.12
CA ASP A 24 3.80 10.86 -7.81
C ASP A 24 2.67 11.27 -6.85
N HIS A 25 2.80 10.91 -5.57
CA HIS A 25 1.86 11.24 -4.49
C HIS A 25 2.61 11.89 -3.32
N PRO A 26 2.97 13.19 -3.42
CA PRO A 26 3.78 13.90 -2.41
C PRO A 26 3.07 14.05 -1.06
N ASP A 27 1.78 13.75 -1.00
CA ASP A 27 1.00 13.69 0.24
C ASP A 27 1.15 12.36 1.00
N LEU A 28 1.83 11.36 0.43
CA LEU A 28 2.21 10.12 1.12
C LEU A 28 3.56 10.31 1.81
N GLU A 29 3.60 9.94 3.08
CA GLU A 29 4.87 9.76 3.78
C GLU A 29 5.48 8.39 3.42
N PRO A 30 6.81 8.22 3.51
CA PRO A 30 7.46 6.93 3.30
C PRO A 30 6.85 5.79 4.12
N GLU A 31 6.48 6.09 5.36
CA GLU A 31 5.88 5.17 6.30
C GLU A 31 4.45 4.75 5.89
N ASP A 32 3.72 5.59 5.16
CA ASP A 32 2.36 5.28 4.72
C ASP A 32 2.35 4.14 3.71
N THR A 33 3.35 4.09 2.82
CA THR A 33 3.48 3.01 1.83
C THR A 33 3.67 1.67 2.53
N GLN A 34 4.54 1.65 3.54
CA GLN A 34 4.78 0.45 4.35
C GLN A 34 3.51 0.02 5.10
N GLN A 35 2.85 0.95 5.81
CA GLN A 35 1.62 0.66 6.55
C GLN A 35 0.50 0.15 5.63
N CYS A 36 0.36 0.70 4.42
CA CYS A 36 -0.62 0.23 3.44
C CYS A 36 -0.37 -1.23 3.04
N LEU A 37 0.90 -1.59 2.79
CA LEU A 37 1.28 -2.95 2.42
C LEU A 37 1.12 -3.93 3.57
N GLU A 38 1.48 -3.54 4.80
CA GLU A 38 1.26 -4.34 6.00
C GLU A 38 -0.24 -4.60 6.25
N HIS A 39 -1.07 -3.55 6.10
CA HIS A 39 -2.51 -3.68 6.21
C HIS A 39 -3.08 -4.60 5.13
N ALA A 40 -2.62 -4.46 3.88
CA ALA A 40 -3.03 -5.34 2.79
C ALA A 40 -2.62 -6.79 3.03
N ALA A 41 -1.41 -7.03 3.53
CA ALA A 41 -0.95 -8.36 3.90
C ALA A 41 -1.77 -8.97 5.06
N TRP A 42 -2.16 -8.16 6.03
CA TRP A 42 -3.05 -8.58 7.11
C TRP A 42 -4.46 -8.92 6.61
N LEU A 43 -5.01 -8.15 5.67
CA LEU A 43 -6.32 -8.42 5.05
C LEU A 43 -6.30 -9.66 4.16
N ALA A 44 -5.23 -9.85 3.40
CA ALA A 44 -5.05 -10.99 2.49
C ALA A 44 -4.66 -12.27 3.23
N ARG A 45 -4.30 -12.18 4.51
CA ARG A 45 -4.04 -13.35 5.34
C ARG A 45 -5.32 -14.17 5.43
N ASP A 46 -5.23 -15.42 5.00
CA ASP A 46 -6.34 -16.35 5.00
C ASP A 46 -6.89 -16.45 6.43
N ARG A 47 -8.09 -15.90 6.65
CA ARG A 47 -8.83 -16.18 7.88
C ARG A 47 -9.52 -17.50 7.65
N VAL A 48 -8.82 -18.58 7.97
CA VAL A 48 -9.45 -19.89 8.16
C VAL A 48 -10.42 -19.72 9.33
N TYR A 49 -11.66 -19.33 9.04
CA TYR A 49 -12.76 -19.50 9.96
C TYR A 49 -13.03 -21.01 10.00
N ALA A 50 -12.46 -21.67 11.02
CA ALA A 50 -12.73 -23.07 11.33
C ALA A 50 -14.17 -23.25 11.81
#